data_AF-A0A1G8W923-F1
#
_entry.id   AF-A0A1G8W923-F1
#
_cell.length_a   1.000
_cell.length_b   1.000
_cell.length_c   1.000
_cell.angle_alpha   90.00
_cell.angle_beta   90.00
_cell.angle_gamma   90.00
#
_symmetry.space_group_name_H-M   'P 1'
#
loop_
_entity.id
_entity.type
_entity.pdbx_description
1 polymer ?
#
loop_
_entity_poly.entity_id
_entity_poly.type
_entity_poly.pdbx_seq_one_letter_code
_entity_poly.pdbx_strand_id
1 'polypeptide(L)'
;MTPDETVMLAAYVHAQCPQQKFDEYTPDAWHDVLQRYSLAEARAAVVAHVEAGHAFVAVGEIVTEIRRARSNRAKDFQGPGLAAQIPDADPDDVPAYLAALRQQRFRAASPISGDPGEVQALLGGVGHRVPAGQAR
;
A
#
# COMPACT_ATOMS: atom_id res chain seq x y z
N MET A 1 5.59 -4.61 11.90
CA MET A 1 5.44 -6.03 12.22
C MET A 1 6.13 -6.27 13.54
N THR A 2 5.71 -7.26 14.31
CA THR A 2 6.32 -7.63 15.61
C THR A 2 7.62 -8.44 15.40
N PRO A 3 8.43 -8.65 16.46
CA PRO A 3 9.57 -9.56 16.39
C PRO A 3 9.18 -10.97 15.94
N ASP A 4 8.12 -11.55 16.51
CA ASP A 4 7.60 -12.87 16.13
C ASP A 4 7.17 -12.92 14.66
N GLU A 5 6.52 -11.87 14.15
CA GLU A 5 6.20 -11.76 12.72
C GLU A 5 7.43 -11.72 11.83
N THR A 6 8.53 -11.16 12.34
CA THR A 6 9.80 -11.11 11.61
C THR A 6 10.47 -12.49 11.58
N VAL A 7 10.39 -13.26 12.66
CA VAL A 7 10.80 -14.69 12.69
C VAL A 7 10.00 -15.50 11.69
N MET A 8 8.68 -15.33 11.64
CA MET A 8 7.82 -15.98 10.66
C MET A 8 8.21 -15.60 9.22
N LEU A 9 8.53 -14.33 8.97
CA LEU A 9 8.97 -13.86 7.66
C LEU A 9 10.33 -14.46 7.27
N ALA A 10 11.29 -14.50 8.18
CA ALA A 10 12.61 -15.10 7.94
C ALA A 10 12.50 -16.60 7.60
N ALA A 11 11.68 -17.35 8.35
CA ALA A 11 11.38 -18.74 8.06
C ALA A 11 10.71 -18.92 6.69
N TYR A 12 9.78 -18.03 6.34
CA TYR A 12 9.12 -18.02 5.03
C TYR A 12 10.12 -17.78 3.89
N VAL A 13 11.04 -16.82 4.05
CA VAL A 13 12.09 -16.54 3.05
C VAL A 13 13.05 -17.71 2.92
N HIS A 14 13.46 -18.32 4.03
CA HIS A 14 14.32 -19.52 3.98
C HIS A 14 13.66 -20.68 3.23
N ALA A 15 12.34 -20.87 3.39
CA ALA A 15 11.60 -21.88 2.63
C ALA A 15 11.54 -21.59 1.12
N GLN A 16 11.46 -20.32 0.72
CA GLN A 16 11.48 -19.91 -0.70
C GLN A 16 12.89 -19.93 -1.30
N CYS A 17 13.91 -19.63 -0.49
CA CYS A 17 15.30 -19.48 -0.88
C CYS A 17 16.20 -20.36 -0.01
N PRO A 18 16.14 -21.71 -0.13
CA PRO A 18 16.80 -22.63 0.80
C PRO A 18 18.33 -22.55 0.78
N GLN A 19 18.92 -21.99 -0.28
CA GLN A 19 20.37 -21.76 -0.38
C GLN A 19 20.85 -20.55 0.44
N GLN A 20 19.93 -19.66 0.84
CA GLN A 20 20.24 -18.50 1.64
C GLN A 20 20.48 -18.93 3.10
N LYS A 21 21.64 -18.54 3.63
CA LYS A 21 21.99 -18.80 5.02
C LYS A 21 21.18 -17.88 5.95
N PHE A 22 20.59 -18.49 6.96
CA PHE A 22 19.96 -17.84 8.10
C PHE A 22 20.58 -18.40 9.37
N ASP A 23 20.79 -17.54 10.34
CA ASP A 23 21.20 -17.90 11.70
C ASP A 23 20.14 -17.46 12.72
N GLU A 24 20.39 -17.73 13.99
CA GLU A 24 19.48 -17.41 15.09
C GLU A 24 19.22 -15.90 15.26
N TYR A 25 20.16 -15.04 14.84
CA TYR A 25 20.08 -13.58 15.00
C TYR A 25 19.57 -12.86 13.75
N THR A 26 19.46 -13.57 12.63
CA THR A 26 18.99 -13.01 11.36
C THR A 26 17.61 -12.36 11.50
N PRO A 27 16.61 -12.97 12.18
CA PRO A 27 15.31 -12.33 12.38
C PRO A 27 15.39 -11.04 13.19
N ASP A 28 16.22 -10.99 14.23
CA ASP A 28 16.38 -9.79 15.08
C ASP A 28 16.97 -8.63 14.27
N ALA A 29 18.04 -8.89 13.51
CA ALA A 29 18.65 -7.89 12.64
C ALA A 29 17.69 -7.40 11.54
N TRP A 30 16.83 -8.28 11.03
CA TRP A 30 15.80 -7.91 10.07
C TRP A 30 14.70 -7.08 10.71
N HIS A 31 14.37 -7.34 11.97
CA HIS A 31 13.32 -6.63 12.69
C HIS A 31 13.62 -5.15 12.82
N ASP A 32 14.87 -4.80 13.12
CA ASP A 32 15.34 -3.40 13.18
C ASP A 32 14.98 -2.60 11.91
N VAL A 33 15.05 -3.27 10.76
CA VAL A 33 14.75 -2.67 9.45
C VAL A 33 13.25 -2.74 9.12
N LEU A 34 12.60 -3.85 9.44
CA LEU A 34 11.26 -4.19 8.96
C LEU A 34 10.12 -3.83 9.93
N GLN A 35 10.41 -3.49 11.19
CA GLN A 35 9.42 -3.19 12.23
C GLN A 35 8.32 -2.19 11.79
N ARG A 36 8.65 -1.25 10.89
CA ARG A 36 7.72 -0.23 10.36
C ARG A 36 6.77 -0.70 9.24
N TYR A 37 6.92 -1.93 8.75
CA TYR A 37 6.09 -2.50 7.68
C TYR A 37 5.18 -3.59 8.22
N SER A 38 4.05 -3.86 7.57
CA SER A 38 3.21 -5.01 7.95
C SER A 38 3.80 -6.32 7.42
N LEU A 39 3.49 -7.43 8.10
CA LEU A 39 3.89 -8.77 7.63
C LEU A 39 3.31 -9.05 6.23
N ALA A 40 2.07 -8.62 5.97
CA ALA A 40 1.42 -8.78 4.68
C ALA A 40 2.17 -8.05 3.55
N GLU A 41 2.57 -6.79 3.76
CA GLU A 41 3.37 -6.04 2.77
C GLU A 41 4.72 -6.71 2.50
N ALA A 42 5.39 -7.17 3.56
CA ALA A 42 6.68 -7.82 3.43
C ALA A 42 6.60 -9.16 2.70
N ARG A 43 5.60 -9.99 2.98
CA ARG A 43 5.39 -11.26 2.26
C ARG A 43 5.10 -11.04 0.78
N ALA A 44 4.25 -10.06 0.45
CA ALA A 44 3.96 -9.71 -0.94
C ALA A 44 5.24 -9.26 -1.68
N ALA A 45 6.08 -8.46 -1.02
CA ALA A 45 7.37 -8.03 -1.57
C ALA A 45 8.35 -9.20 -1.79
N VAL A 46 8.42 -10.16 -0.86
CA VAL A 46 9.23 -11.38 -1.03
C VAL A 46 8.78 -12.18 -2.26
N VAL A 47 7.46 -12.39 -2.41
CA VAL A 47 6.90 -13.11 -3.56
C VAL A 47 7.24 -12.39 -4.87
N ALA A 48 6.99 -11.09 -4.96
CA ALA A 48 7.29 -10.30 -6.15
C ALA A 48 8.77 -10.37 -6.53
N HIS A 49 9.68 -10.34 -5.55
CA HIS A 49 11.12 -10.45 -5.78
C HIS A 49 11.51 -11.84 -6.31
N VAL A 50 10.96 -12.91 -5.74
CA VAL A 50 11.22 -14.28 -6.20
C VAL A 50 10.64 -14.52 -7.59
N GLU A 51 9.43 -14.02 -7.89
CA GLU A 51 8.80 -14.09 -9.21
C GLU A 51 9.61 -13.36 -10.30
N ALA A 52 10.36 -12.31 -9.92
CA ALA A 52 11.31 -11.64 -10.81
C ALA A 52 12.56 -12.49 -11.14
N GLY A 53 12.67 -13.69 -10.58
CA GLY A 53 13.75 -14.65 -10.87
C GLY A 53 14.96 -14.56 -9.94
N HIS A 54 14.85 -13.83 -8.84
CA HIS A 54 15.94 -13.70 -7.87
C HIS A 54 16.02 -14.94 -6.96
N ALA A 55 17.22 -15.53 -6.85
CA ALA A 55 17.47 -16.72 -6.03
C ALA A 55 17.73 -16.42 -4.55
N PHE A 56 17.83 -15.13 -4.18
CA PHE A 56 18.12 -14.66 -2.83
C PHE A 56 17.26 -13.44 -2.53
N VAL A 57 16.94 -13.25 -1.24
CA VAL A 57 16.13 -12.11 -0.77
C VAL A 57 16.85 -11.44 0.40
N ALA A 58 17.41 -10.26 0.15
CA ALA A 58 17.98 -9.43 1.21
C ALA A 58 16.89 -8.53 1.83
N VAL A 59 17.06 -8.16 3.10
CA VAL A 59 16.12 -7.28 3.80
C VAL A 59 15.92 -5.93 3.08
N GLY A 60 16.97 -5.42 2.42
CA GLY A 60 16.92 -4.21 1.61
C GLY A 60 16.04 -4.35 0.37
N GLU A 61 16.02 -5.52 -0.25
CA GLU A 61 15.18 -5.80 -1.43
C GLU A 61 13.71 -5.85 -1.05
N ILE A 62 13.38 -6.42 0.11
CA ILE A 62 12.01 -6.37 0.64
C ILE A 62 11.56 -4.92 0.80
N VAL A 63 12.41 -4.04 1.35
CA VAL A 63 12.09 -2.62 1.49
C VAL A 63 11.92 -1.93 0.14
N THR A 64 12.79 -2.22 -0.84
CA THR A 64 12.70 -1.70 -2.20
C THR A 64 11.40 -2.11 -2.87
N GLU A 65 11.02 -3.38 -2.78
CA GLU A 65 9.80 -3.90 -3.39
C GLU A 65 8.53 -3.38 -2.70
N ILE A 66 8.52 -3.22 -1.36
CA ILE A 66 7.41 -2.54 -0.67
C ILE A 66 7.28 -1.11 -1.19
N ARG A 67 8.38 -0.36 -1.32
CA ARG A 67 8.36 1.02 -1.83
C ARG A 67 7.89 1.09 -3.28
N ARG A 68 8.32 0.14 -4.12
CA ARG A 68 7.86 0.01 -5.51
C ARG A 68 6.36 -0.22 -5.57
N ALA A 69 5.85 -1.19 -4.80
CA ALA A 69 4.42 -1.50 -4.73
C ALA A 69 3.58 -0.31 -4.25
N ARG A 70 4.05 0.42 -3.22
CA ARG A 70 3.43 1.66 -2.75
C ARG A 70 3.42 2.74 -3.83
N SER A 71 4.53 2.90 -4.55
CA SER A 71 4.61 3.87 -5.64
C SER A 71 3.69 3.52 -6.80
N ASN A 72 3.57 2.25 -7.16
CA ASN A 72 2.67 1.80 -8.23
C ASN A 72 1.21 2.08 -7.84
N ARG A 73 0.78 1.72 -6.62
CA ARG A 73 -0.56 2.07 -6.13
C ARG A 73 -0.83 3.58 -6.11
N ALA A 74 0.18 4.38 -5.77
CA ALA A 74 0.05 5.83 -5.80
C ALA A 74 -0.04 6.41 -7.23
N LYS A 75 0.59 5.77 -8.23
CA LYS A 75 0.44 6.11 -9.66
C LYS A 75 -0.96 5.76 -10.16
N ASP A 76 -1.47 4.60 -9.76
CA ASP A 76 -2.76 4.07 -10.20
C ASP A 76 -3.96 4.76 -9.54
N PHE A 77 -3.75 5.66 -8.59
CA PHE A 77 -4.80 6.54 -8.06
C PHE A 77 -5.34 7.53 -9.10
N GLN A 78 -4.60 7.73 -10.20
CA GLN A 78 -5.07 8.44 -11.40
C GLN A 78 -5.53 7.48 -12.51
N GLY A 79 -5.95 6.25 -12.15
CA GLY A 79 -6.20 5.14 -13.08
C GLY A 79 -6.88 5.54 -14.40
N PRO A 80 -6.61 4.81 -15.49
CA PRO A 80 -7.12 5.16 -16.82
C PRO A 80 -8.66 5.29 -16.77
N GLY A 81 -9.16 6.52 -16.95
CA GLY A 81 -10.59 6.82 -17.01
C GLY A 81 -11.24 7.38 -15.74
N LEU A 82 -10.52 7.64 -14.64
CA LEU A 82 -11.07 8.28 -13.44
C LEU A 82 -10.76 9.79 -13.40
N ALA A 83 -11.78 10.62 -13.19
CA ALA A 83 -11.64 12.07 -13.07
C ALA A 83 -10.88 12.43 -11.78
N ALA A 84 -9.93 13.36 -11.89
CA ALA A 84 -9.16 13.85 -10.75
C ALA A 84 -10.10 14.40 -9.66
N GLN A 85 -10.06 13.81 -8.46
CA GLN A 85 -10.62 14.52 -7.29
C GLN A 85 -9.75 15.75 -7.08
N ILE A 86 -10.29 16.91 -7.44
CA ILE A 86 -9.68 18.20 -7.16
C ILE A 86 -9.65 18.34 -5.63
N PRO A 87 -8.47 18.53 -5.01
CA PRO A 87 -8.38 18.83 -3.59
C PRO A 87 -9.30 20.02 -3.25
N ASP A 88 -10.04 19.93 -2.15
CA ASP A 88 -10.84 21.04 -1.58
C ASP A 88 -9.94 22.08 -0.90
N ALA A 89 -8.83 22.42 -1.57
CA ALA A 89 -7.88 23.44 -1.19
C ALA A 89 -8.00 24.56 -2.21
N ASP A 90 -7.95 25.81 -1.72
CA ASP A 90 -7.95 26.99 -2.58
C ASP A 90 -6.83 26.86 -3.63
N PRO A 91 -7.15 26.80 -4.94
CA PRO A 91 -6.15 26.66 -5.99
C PRO A 91 -5.15 27.82 -6.03
N ASP A 92 -5.48 28.96 -5.42
CA ASP A 92 -4.60 30.12 -5.32
C ASP A 92 -3.64 30.05 -4.11
N ASP A 93 -3.84 29.11 -3.19
CA ASP A 93 -2.89 28.74 -2.13
C ASP A 93 -2.06 27.51 -2.55
N VAL A 94 -1.04 27.79 -3.36
CA VAL A 94 -0.11 26.78 -3.89
C VAL A 94 0.51 25.89 -2.78
N PRO A 95 0.98 26.43 -1.64
CA PRO A 95 1.44 25.62 -0.50
C PRO A 95 0.38 24.64 0.04
N ALA A 96 -0.85 25.10 0.28
CA ALA A 96 -1.94 24.26 0.81
C ALA A 96 -2.36 23.18 -0.18
N TYR A 97 -2.46 23.53 -1.46
CA TYR A 97 -2.79 22.60 -2.54
C TYR A 97 -1.76 21.46 -2.66
N LEU A 98 -0.46 21.79 -2.61
CA LEU A 98 0.61 20.78 -2.68
C LEU A 98 0.64 19.87 -1.43
N ALA A 99 0.31 20.41 -0.25
CA ALA A 99 0.20 19.62 0.98
C ALA A 99 -0.94 18.60 0.90
N ALA A 100 -2.13 19.04 0.44
CA ALA A 100 -3.29 18.18 0.25
C ALA A 100 -3.00 17.04 -0.76
N LEU A 101 -2.33 17.34 -1.88
CA LEU A 101 -1.97 16.34 -2.89
C LEU A 101 -0.98 15.29 -2.34
N ARG A 102 -0.01 15.70 -1.52
CA ARG A 102 0.93 14.77 -0.86
C ARG A 102 0.19 13.86 0.12
N GLN A 103 -0.75 14.40 0.88
CA GLN A 103 -1.54 13.63 1.84
C GLN A 103 -2.45 12.60 1.14
N GLN A 104 -3.06 12.97 0.01
CA GLN A 104 -3.88 12.06 -0.79
C GLN A 104 -3.05 10.89 -1.34
N ARG A 105 -1.87 11.18 -1.90
CA ARG A 105 -0.94 10.14 -2.39
C ARG A 105 -0.43 9.24 -1.27
N PHE A 106 -0.22 9.78 -0.08
CA PHE A 106 0.18 9.00 1.09
C PHE A 106 -0.93 8.03 1.54
N ARG A 107 -2.19 8.48 1.59
CA ARG A 107 -3.35 7.63 1.92
C ARG A 107 -3.51 6.50 0.90
N ALA A 108 -3.39 6.81 -0.40
CA ALA A 108 -3.41 5.83 -1.49
C ALA A 108 -2.30 4.77 -1.38
N ALA A 109 -1.12 5.18 -0.94
CA ALA A 109 0.05 4.33 -0.78
C ALA A 109 -0.01 3.45 0.50
N SER A 110 -0.86 3.76 1.47
CA SER A 110 -1.06 2.91 2.64
C SER A 110 -2.02 1.75 2.30
N PRO A 111 -1.78 0.51 2.78
CA PRO A 111 -2.80 -0.52 2.73
C PRO A 111 -3.97 -0.04 3.61
N ILE A 112 -5.13 0.18 3.00
CA ILE A 112 -6.35 0.57 3.72
C ILE A 112 -6.77 -0.65 4.54
N SER A 113 -6.60 -0.59 5.87
CA SER A 113 -7.35 -1.43 6.82
C SER A 113 -8.78 -0.90 6.97
N GLY A 114 -9.48 -0.73 5.84
CA GLY A 114 -10.84 -0.21 5.77
C GLY A 114 -11.79 -1.35 5.48
N ASP A 115 -12.68 -1.61 6.44
CA ASP A 115 -13.76 -2.56 6.32
C ASP A 115 -14.66 -2.18 5.12
N PRO A 116 -14.89 -3.07 4.13
CA PRO A 116 -15.74 -2.80 2.97
C PRO A 116 -17.15 -2.28 3.30
N GLY A 117 -17.62 -2.47 4.53
CA GLY A 117 -18.92 -1.99 5.01
C GLY A 117 -19.03 -0.45 5.11
N GLU A 118 -17.93 0.27 5.32
CA GLU A 118 -17.98 1.72 5.58
C GLU A 118 -18.26 2.54 4.30
N VAL A 119 -17.82 2.04 3.14
CA VAL A 119 -18.04 2.69 1.83
C VAL A 119 -19.50 2.56 1.37
N GLN A 120 -20.18 1.46 1.70
CA GLN A 120 -21.61 1.30 1.40
C GLN A 120 -22.49 2.28 2.19
N ALA A 121 -22.15 2.55 3.46
CA ALA A 121 -22.90 3.49 4.29
C ALA A 121 -22.84 4.93 3.75
N LEU A 122 -21.69 5.32 3.16
CA LEU A 122 -21.51 6.63 2.51
C LEU A 122 -22.27 6.77 1.19
N LEU A 123 -22.43 5.68 0.42
CA LEU A 123 -23.14 5.68 -0.85
C LEU A 123 -24.67 5.55 -0.70
N GLY A 124 -25.16 5.02 0.41
CA GLY A 124 -26.60 4.85 0.67
C GLY A 124 -27.39 6.15 0.80
N GLY A 125 -26.73 7.29 0.98
CA GLY A 125 -27.38 8.60 1.18
C GLY A 125 -27.57 9.45 -0.09
N VAL A 126 -26.95 9.11 -1.22
CA VAL A 126 -26.95 9.97 -2.42
C VAL A 126 -27.95 9.45 -3.46
N GLY A 127 -29.22 9.76 -3.23
CA GLY A 127 -30.30 9.51 -4.19
C GLY A 127 -31.42 10.52 -4.04
N HIS A 128 -31.28 11.71 -4.62
CA HIS A 128 -32.42 12.60 -4.85
C HIS A 128 -33.02 12.35 -6.22
N ARG A 129 -34.33 12.05 -6.24
CA ARG A 129 -35.12 11.74 -7.43
C ARG A 129 -35.34 13.03 -8.22
N VAL A 130 -34.76 13.13 -9.43
CA VAL A 130 -35.00 14.25 -10.35
C VAL A 130 -36.48 14.23 -10.80
N PRO A 131 -37.25 15.30 -10.58
CA PRO A 131 -38.65 15.32 -10.99
C PRO A 131 -38.74 15.42 -12.52
N ALA A 132 -39.47 14.49 -13.14
CA ALA A 132 -39.74 14.49 -14.57
C ALA A 132 -40.58 15.72 -14.94
N GLY A 133 -40.01 16.62 -15.74
CA GLY A 133 -40.71 17.77 -16.30
C GLY A 133 -41.86 17.33 -17.20
N GLN A 134 -43.03 17.92 -16.99
CA GLN A 134 -44.22 17.81 -17.85
C GLN A 134 -43.88 18.30 -19.27
N ALA A 135 -44.03 17.42 -20.26
CA ALA A 135 -44.14 17.84 -21.66
C ALA A 135 -45.62 18.04 -22.01
N ARG A 136 -45.92 19.22 -22.56
CA ARG A 136 -47.21 19.60 -23.15
C ARG A 136 -47.48 18.86 -24.44
#